data_AF-A0A0C2MNL3-F1
#
_entry.id   AF-A0A0C2MNL3-F1
#
_cell.length_a   1.000
_cell.length_b   1.000
_cell.length_c   1.000
_cell.angle_alpha   90.00
_cell.angle_beta   90.00
_cell.angle_gamma   90.00
#
_symmetry.space_group_name_H-M   'P 1'
#
loop_
_entity.id
_entity.type
_entity.pdbx_description
1 polymer ?
#
loop_
_entity_poly.entity_id
_entity_poly.type
_entity_poly.pdbx_seq_one_letter_code
_entity_poly.pdbx_strand_id
1 'polypeptide(L)'
;MSILIEQKDKVLLEKARLLSEAEVNVNKSKNSLDSLVSKRDYLTSEIQKTKTKLAEQESNISAKTKALEKANTDNPILRENHSKLIKNLEKLNVEYRDVCSQLAEKRQILDILHSNESSVKNRSRIISELTKQKESGEIPGIYGRLGDLATVDPKYDCAISSASSYLDHCLVDNMDTAIKCVDFLRKNNLGIASFIALDKMNVHKSSMKNPFKAPAGSLRLFDLISVSEAEFQPAFYFALRDTLVSENIDEATRIAFGTKTRYRVATLKGDIVEKNGTITSGGQPITGKMRLTKDIPSHVDKSIAKLNQSDLKKMIDKLEDQKMELTDDISKTEEEIRSVSATMKEIDIVLSKTDKEIEIHRQECKTLTGLREKLQAEYKICLPDQNELHKAQMNYEQQKKEKDKAQSNYDVIEEQIRKINQQISIVKGGILDSHQTELTSKKRLLDDINSELNKASASVTSNQRQLQKSEQSIKEYEANLNKILKKIENFEQKKQNLEDEMTKEKEALQKLENENADSCEKLKHLKEDIQKLDSDHETNRKRMLEIKLQIDSISSKVHNYESKAKHIQGEMDQLVHRSFDETGKETVEPIKPPSPDELQGYQRQKIHDQIKEVQDHLDSLKPDLGAIDQYYKKV
;
A
#
# COMPACT_ATOMS: atom_id res chain seq x y z
N MET A 1 128.90 31.65 -32.29
CA MET A 1 127.97 30.90 -31.41
C MET A 1 126.57 31.53 -31.39
N SER A 2 126.41 32.84 -31.11
CA SER A 2 125.09 33.51 -31.17
C SER A 2 124.36 33.42 -32.52
N ILE A 3 125.05 33.58 -33.66
CA ILE A 3 124.40 33.56 -35.00
C ILE A 3 123.83 32.16 -35.33
N LEU A 4 124.51 31.10 -34.89
CA LEU A 4 124.06 29.71 -35.06
C LEU A 4 122.91 29.34 -34.11
N ILE A 5 122.89 29.90 -32.90
CA ILE A 5 121.78 29.76 -31.95
C ILE A 5 120.54 30.51 -32.46
N GLU A 6 120.72 31.72 -32.99
CA GLU A 6 119.62 32.55 -33.49
C GLU A 6 118.99 31.99 -34.78
N GLN A 7 119.79 31.43 -35.69
CA GLN A 7 119.28 30.70 -36.87
C GLN A 7 118.56 29.40 -36.46
N LYS A 8 119.09 28.67 -35.46
CA LYS A 8 118.45 27.48 -34.89
C LYS A 8 117.09 27.82 -34.26
N ASP A 9 117.05 28.86 -33.45
CA ASP A 9 115.85 29.28 -32.73
C ASP A 9 114.80 29.82 -33.71
N LYS A 10 115.18 30.51 -34.79
CA LYS A 10 114.25 30.93 -35.86
C LYS A 10 113.62 29.75 -36.59
N VAL A 11 114.40 28.75 -37.00
CA VAL A 11 113.89 27.54 -37.68
C VAL A 11 112.98 26.73 -36.74
N LEU A 12 113.32 26.65 -35.46
CA LEU A 12 112.50 25.98 -34.47
C LEU A 12 111.19 26.73 -34.20
N LEU A 13 111.23 28.06 -34.09
CA LEU A 13 110.04 28.88 -33.88
C LEU A 13 109.08 28.76 -35.06
N GLU A 14 109.61 28.75 -36.28
CA GLU A 14 108.81 28.63 -37.51
C GLU A 14 108.16 27.24 -37.63
N LYS A 15 108.91 26.17 -37.31
CA LYS A 15 108.37 24.80 -37.33
C LYS A 15 107.42 24.51 -36.17
N ALA A 16 107.67 25.06 -34.98
CA ALA A 16 106.74 25.02 -33.85
C ALA A 16 105.44 25.78 -34.15
N ARG A 17 105.52 26.92 -34.86
CA ARG A 17 104.35 27.64 -35.34
C ARG A 17 103.53 26.81 -36.31
N LEU A 18 104.18 26.14 -37.28
CA LEU A 18 103.49 25.25 -38.23
C LEU A 18 102.82 24.05 -37.54
N LEU A 19 103.46 23.48 -36.51
CA LEU A 19 102.86 22.41 -35.71
C LEU A 19 101.64 22.92 -34.92
N SER A 20 101.75 24.07 -34.26
CA SER A 20 100.64 24.70 -33.52
C SER A 20 99.47 25.06 -34.45
N GLU A 21 99.75 25.56 -35.66
CA GLU A 21 98.72 25.83 -36.68
C GLU A 21 98.01 24.54 -37.13
N ALA A 22 98.77 23.45 -37.34
CA ALA A 22 98.19 22.14 -37.66
C ALA A 22 97.35 21.58 -36.49
N GLU A 23 97.77 21.76 -35.23
CA GLU A 23 97.00 21.36 -34.05
C GLU A 23 95.70 22.15 -33.89
N VAL A 24 95.74 23.46 -34.12
CA VAL A 24 94.55 24.31 -34.12
C VAL A 24 93.57 23.88 -35.20
N ASN A 25 94.06 23.55 -36.41
CA ASN A 25 93.22 23.10 -37.51
C ASN A 25 92.61 21.71 -37.29
N VAL A 26 93.37 20.79 -36.68
CA VAL A 26 92.85 19.48 -36.23
C VAL A 26 91.77 19.66 -35.17
N ASN A 27 91.99 20.52 -34.16
CA ASN A 27 90.99 20.77 -33.12
C ASN A 27 89.72 21.43 -33.67
N LYS A 28 89.84 22.40 -34.58
CA LYS A 28 88.68 23.01 -35.26
C LYS A 28 87.88 21.97 -36.05
N SER A 29 88.56 21.13 -36.83
CA SER A 29 87.93 20.08 -37.63
C SER A 29 87.29 19.00 -36.75
N LYS A 30 87.95 18.63 -35.64
CA LYS A 30 87.44 17.68 -34.65
C LYS A 30 86.19 18.20 -33.94
N ASN A 31 86.19 19.44 -33.46
CA ASN A 31 85.05 20.05 -32.80
C ASN A 31 83.83 20.14 -33.73
N SER A 32 84.06 20.44 -35.01
CA SER A 32 83.00 20.43 -36.02
C SER A 32 82.42 19.03 -36.23
N LEU A 33 83.28 18.01 -36.38
CA LEU A 33 82.87 16.60 -36.50
C LEU A 33 82.09 16.12 -35.26
N ASP A 34 82.62 16.35 -34.06
CA ASP A 34 82.03 15.93 -32.79
C ASP A 34 80.66 16.60 -32.57
N SER A 35 80.49 17.86 -32.98
CA SER A 35 79.20 18.55 -32.88
C SER A 35 78.11 17.93 -33.77
N LEU A 36 78.48 17.50 -34.98
CA LEU A 36 77.55 16.86 -35.94
C LEU A 36 77.20 15.44 -35.49
N VAL A 37 78.18 14.66 -35.05
CA VAL A 37 77.99 13.30 -34.53
C VAL A 37 77.12 13.33 -33.26
N SER A 38 77.41 14.22 -32.32
CA SER A 38 76.63 14.36 -31.08
C SER A 38 75.17 14.73 -31.35
N LYS A 39 74.91 15.61 -32.33
CA LYS A 39 73.54 16.00 -32.70
C LYS A 39 72.78 14.85 -33.38
N ARG A 40 73.45 14.08 -34.26
CA ARG A 40 72.88 12.87 -34.87
C ARG A 40 72.53 11.82 -33.82
N ASP A 41 73.44 11.55 -32.89
CA ASP A 41 73.26 10.52 -31.87
C ASP A 41 72.17 10.91 -30.86
N TYR A 42 72.08 12.20 -30.53
CA TYR A 42 70.98 12.75 -29.73
C TYR A 42 69.61 12.53 -30.39
N LEU A 43 69.46 12.95 -31.65
CA LEU A 43 68.19 12.79 -32.39
C LEU A 43 67.82 11.31 -32.56
N THR A 44 68.81 10.45 -32.83
CA THR A 44 68.60 9.00 -32.97
C THR A 44 68.12 8.39 -31.64
N SER A 45 68.75 8.76 -30.52
CA SER A 45 68.37 8.31 -29.18
C SER A 45 66.94 8.76 -28.83
N GLU A 46 66.57 10.00 -29.16
CA GLU A 46 65.25 10.53 -28.82
C GLU A 46 64.13 9.94 -29.70
N ILE A 47 64.41 9.67 -30.99
CA ILE A 47 63.52 8.90 -31.87
C ILE A 47 63.33 7.47 -31.33
N GLN A 48 64.40 6.83 -30.85
CA GLN A 48 64.32 5.49 -30.28
C GLN A 48 63.43 5.48 -29.03
N LYS A 49 63.63 6.43 -28.10
CA LYS A 49 62.83 6.55 -26.86
C LYS A 49 61.36 6.85 -27.13
N THR A 50 61.07 7.73 -28.09
CA THR A 50 59.68 8.05 -28.46
C THR A 50 59.02 6.84 -29.11
N LYS A 51 59.74 6.06 -29.92
CA LYS A 51 59.25 4.82 -30.51
C LYS A 51 58.93 3.73 -29.47
N THR A 52 59.78 3.54 -28.46
CA THR A 52 59.51 2.56 -27.40
C THR A 52 58.31 2.95 -26.55
N LYS A 53 58.19 4.24 -26.18
CA LYS A 53 57.01 4.75 -25.45
C LYS A 53 55.72 4.58 -26.25
N LEU A 54 55.77 4.84 -27.55
CA LEU A 54 54.62 4.70 -28.43
C LEU A 54 54.17 3.23 -28.53
N ALA A 55 55.11 2.29 -28.67
CA ALA A 55 54.80 0.86 -28.69
C ALA A 55 54.21 0.37 -27.35
N GLU A 56 54.68 0.89 -26.22
CA GLU A 56 54.14 0.59 -24.89
C GLU A 56 52.68 1.06 -24.76
N GLN A 57 52.38 2.28 -25.20
CA GLN A 57 51.02 2.82 -25.18
C GLN A 57 50.08 2.07 -26.14
N GLU A 58 50.54 1.70 -27.34
CA GLU A 58 49.76 0.89 -28.29
C GLU A 58 49.44 -0.50 -27.71
N SER A 59 50.40 -1.11 -27.01
CA SER A 59 50.20 -2.38 -26.30
C SER A 59 49.16 -2.25 -25.19
N ASN A 60 49.22 -1.17 -24.39
CA ASN A 60 48.23 -0.89 -23.33
C ASN A 60 46.83 -0.67 -23.89
N ILE A 61 46.70 0.07 -25.01
CA ILE A 61 45.42 0.25 -25.71
C ILE A 61 44.88 -1.11 -26.15
N SER A 62 45.67 -1.94 -26.81
CA SER A 62 45.28 -3.27 -27.30
C SER A 62 44.80 -4.20 -26.16
N ALA A 63 45.50 -4.19 -25.02
CA ALA A 63 45.10 -4.97 -23.86
C ALA A 63 43.77 -4.49 -23.26
N LYS A 64 43.61 -3.17 -23.10
CA LYS A 64 42.38 -2.58 -22.55
C LYS A 64 41.19 -2.72 -23.50
N THR A 65 41.38 -2.60 -24.82
CA THR A 65 40.30 -2.80 -25.80
C THR A 65 39.78 -4.24 -25.77
N LYS A 66 40.66 -5.24 -25.62
CA LYS A 66 40.24 -6.65 -25.48
C LYS A 66 39.45 -6.88 -24.19
N ALA A 67 39.85 -6.25 -23.08
CA ALA A 67 39.10 -6.33 -21.83
C ALA A 67 37.72 -5.68 -21.96
N LEU A 68 37.67 -4.54 -22.67
CA LEU A 68 36.43 -3.80 -22.93
C LEU A 68 35.47 -4.56 -23.84
N GLU A 69 35.98 -5.23 -24.88
CA GLU A 69 35.18 -6.11 -25.75
C GLU A 69 34.51 -7.24 -24.96
N LYS A 70 35.25 -7.91 -24.07
CA LYS A 70 34.68 -8.96 -23.19
C LYS A 70 33.61 -8.40 -22.26
N ALA A 71 33.88 -7.27 -21.61
CA ALA A 71 32.89 -6.63 -20.73
C ALA A 71 31.64 -6.19 -21.52
N ASN A 72 31.79 -5.75 -22.77
CA ASN A 72 30.67 -5.42 -23.66
C ASN A 72 29.89 -6.64 -24.18
N THR A 73 30.48 -7.83 -24.21
CA THR A 73 29.74 -9.07 -24.50
C THR A 73 29.00 -9.61 -23.28
N ASP A 74 29.58 -9.46 -22.08
CA ASP A 74 29.02 -10.03 -20.85
C ASP A 74 27.87 -9.17 -20.29
N ASN A 75 27.98 -7.84 -20.37
CA ASN A 75 26.97 -6.89 -19.91
C ASN A 75 25.55 -7.10 -20.53
N PRO A 76 25.38 -7.27 -21.86
CA PRO A 76 24.06 -7.53 -22.43
C PRO A 76 23.47 -8.88 -21.99
N ILE A 77 24.30 -9.92 -21.78
CA ILE A 77 23.83 -11.23 -21.28
C ILE A 77 23.30 -11.07 -19.85
N LEU A 78 24.02 -10.34 -19.00
CA LEU A 78 23.58 -9.99 -17.64
C LEU A 78 22.28 -9.17 -17.66
N ARG A 79 22.14 -8.20 -18.57
CA ARG A 79 20.92 -7.41 -18.76
C ARG A 79 19.73 -8.27 -19.17
N GLU A 80 19.94 -9.22 -20.07
CA GLU A 80 18.89 -10.16 -20.50
C GLU A 80 18.45 -11.04 -19.33
N ASN A 81 19.40 -11.57 -18.54
CA ASN A 81 19.11 -12.36 -17.35
C ASN A 81 18.35 -11.53 -16.30
N HIS A 82 18.77 -10.29 -16.04
CA HIS A 82 18.06 -9.36 -15.15
C HIS A 82 16.62 -9.11 -15.62
N SER A 83 16.40 -8.94 -16.94
CA SER A 83 15.05 -8.79 -17.50
C SER A 83 14.20 -10.06 -17.31
N LYS A 84 14.78 -11.25 -17.47
CA LYS A 84 14.09 -12.52 -17.21
C LYS A 84 13.69 -12.66 -15.74
N LEU A 85 14.59 -12.31 -14.81
CA LEU A 85 14.32 -12.34 -13.38
C LEU A 85 13.18 -11.38 -12.99
N ILE A 86 13.17 -10.15 -13.52
CA ILE A 86 12.06 -9.19 -13.29
C ILE A 86 10.74 -9.77 -13.78
N LYS A 87 10.69 -10.35 -14.99
CA LYS A 87 9.48 -10.97 -15.53
C LYS A 87 9.02 -12.16 -14.68
N ASN A 88 9.94 -12.93 -14.11
CA ASN A 88 9.61 -14.02 -13.20
C ASN A 88 9.03 -13.49 -11.88
N LEU A 89 9.62 -12.44 -11.31
CA LEU A 89 9.11 -11.77 -10.12
C LEU A 89 7.68 -11.24 -10.35
N GLU A 90 7.44 -10.58 -11.49
CA GLU A 90 6.09 -10.11 -11.86
C GLU A 90 5.06 -11.25 -11.90
N LYS A 91 5.41 -12.40 -12.50
CA LYS A 91 4.53 -13.58 -12.52
C LYS A 91 4.25 -14.10 -11.12
N LEU A 92 5.29 -14.23 -10.31
CA LEU A 92 5.20 -14.75 -8.94
C LEU A 92 4.34 -13.85 -8.04
N ASN A 93 4.45 -12.53 -8.21
CA ASN A 93 3.59 -11.56 -7.52
C ASN A 93 2.11 -11.66 -7.94
N VAL A 94 1.83 -11.95 -9.21
CA VAL A 94 0.46 -12.19 -9.68
C VAL A 94 -0.11 -13.47 -9.05
N GLU A 95 0.65 -14.55 -9.04
CA GLU A 95 0.27 -15.81 -8.38
C GLU A 95 0.05 -15.63 -6.88
N TYR A 96 0.96 -14.92 -6.19
CA TYR A 96 0.83 -14.60 -4.76
C TYR A 96 -0.46 -13.82 -4.46
N ARG A 97 -0.81 -12.84 -5.30
CA ARG A 97 -2.05 -12.06 -5.14
C ARG A 97 -3.28 -12.93 -5.31
N ASP A 98 -3.27 -13.86 -6.28
CA ASP A 98 -4.39 -14.77 -6.52
C ASP A 98 -4.59 -15.73 -5.34
N VAL A 99 -3.50 -16.35 -4.85
CA VAL A 99 -3.54 -17.21 -3.66
C VAL A 99 -4.06 -16.47 -2.43
N CYS A 100 -3.62 -15.21 -2.21
CA CYS A 100 -4.12 -14.39 -1.12
C CYS A 100 -5.63 -14.10 -1.23
N SER A 101 -6.12 -13.84 -2.44
CA SER A 101 -7.54 -13.62 -2.70
C SER A 101 -8.36 -14.89 -2.41
N GLN A 102 -7.90 -16.04 -2.89
CA GLN A 102 -8.54 -17.33 -2.63
C GLN A 102 -8.56 -17.65 -1.13
N LEU A 103 -7.47 -17.40 -0.41
CA LEU A 103 -7.39 -17.59 1.04
C LEU A 103 -8.42 -16.73 1.79
N ALA A 104 -8.56 -15.46 1.42
CA ALA A 104 -9.53 -14.56 2.03
C ALA A 104 -10.97 -15.04 1.84
N GLU A 105 -11.33 -15.46 0.62
CA GLU A 105 -12.66 -16.01 0.30
C GLU A 105 -12.96 -17.26 1.13
N LYS A 106 -12.04 -18.24 1.17
CA LYS A 106 -12.25 -19.50 1.89
C LYS A 106 -12.31 -19.30 3.41
N ARG A 107 -11.52 -18.39 3.98
CA ARG A 107 -11.58 -18.02 5.40
C ARG A 107 -12.93 -17.38 5.76
N GLN A 108 -13.42 -16.46 4.93
CA GLN A 108 -14.73 -15.83 5.15
C GLN A 108 -15.87 -16.87 5.15
N ILE A 109 -15.83 -17.83 4.21
CA ILE A 109 -16.80 -18.94 4.19
C ILE A 109 -16.69 -19.79 5.46
N LEU A 110 -15.47 -20.09 5.90
CA LEU A 110 -15.24 -20.88 7.11
C LEU A 110 -15.80 -20.20 8.37
N ASP A 111 -15.65 -18.88 8.49
CA ASP A 111 -16.18 -18.09 9.61
C ASP A 111 -17.72 -18.06 9.63
N ILE A 112 -18.35 -17.92 8.45
CA ILE A 112 -19.81 -18.00 8.31
C ILE A 112 -20.31 -19.39 8.72
N LEU A 113 -19.61 -20.46 8.32
CA LEU A 113 -19.96 -21.81 8.73
C LEU A 113 -19.80 -22.03 10.24
N HIS A 114 -18.72 -21.51 10.86
CA HIS A 114 -18.50 -21.60 12.30
C HIS A 114 -19.54 -20.83 13.12
N SER A 115 -19.92 -19.62 12.68
CA SER A 115 -20.96 -18.82 13.34
C SER A 115 -22.35 -19.48 13.23
N ASN A 116 -22.67 -20.08 12.09
CA ASN A 116 -23.90 -20.85 11.92
C ASN A 116 -23.91 -22.11 12.80
N GLU A 117 -22.81 -22.88 12.83
CA GLU A 117 -22.73 -24.12 13.61
C GLU A 117 -22.81 -23.84 15.13
N SER A 118 -22.11 -22.81 15.60
CA SER A 118 -22.18 -22.40 17.01
C SER A 118 -23.59 -21.93 17.40
N SER A 119 -24.28 -21.18 16.54
CA SER A 119 -25.66 -20.76 16.76
C SER A 119 -26.62 -21.96 16.87
N VAL A 120 -26.50 -22.95 15.97
CA VAL A 120 -27.33 -24.17 16.00
C VAL A 120 -27.04 -25.02 17.25
N LYS A 121 -25.75 -25.20 17.60
CA LYS A 121 -25.34 -25.96 18.79
C LYS A 121 -25.85 -25.31 20.08
N ASN A 122 -25.63 -24.01 20.24
CA ASN A 122 -26.08 -23.25 21.41
C ASN A 122 -27.61 -23.34 21.55
N ARG A 123 -28.34 -23.18 20.45
CA ARG A 123 -29.79 -23.30 20.45
C ARG A 123 -30.27 -24.68 20.89
N SER A 124 -29.68 -25.75 20.35
CA SER A 124 -30.07 -27.12 20.72
C SER A 124 -29.81 -27.41 22.20
N ARG A 125 -28.69 -26.90 22.74
CA ARG A 125 -28.32 -27.04 24.15
C ARG A 125 -29.29 -26.29 25.09
N ILE A 126 -29.65 -25.06 24.75
CA ILE A 126 -30.61 -24.25 25.52
C ILE A 126 -31.96 -24.95 25.61
N ILE A 127 -32.49 -25.42 24.48
CA ILE A 127 -33.80 -26.10 24.43
C ILE A 127 -33.76 -27.39 25.25
N SER A 128 -32.69 -28.19 25.14
CA SER A 128 -32.57 -29.44 25.92
C SER A 128 -32.54 -29.17 27.43
N GLU A 129 -31.85 -28.11 27.88
CA GLU A 129 -31.71 -27.83 29.31
C GLU A 129 -33.00 -27.23 29.90
N LEU A 130 -33.71 -26.38 29.14
CA LEU A 130 -35.02 -25.88 29.53
C LEU A 130 -36.07 -27.00 29.57
N THR A 131 -35.97 -27.99 28.68
CA THR A 131 -36.86 -29.17 28.69
C THR A 131 -36.63 -30.01 29.93
N LYS A 132 -35.38 -30.21 30.37
CA LYS A 132 -35.08 -30.88 31.64
C LYS A 132 -35.67 -30.16 32.85
N GLN A 133 -35.62 -28.82 32.86
CA GLN A 133 -36.20 -28.00 33.92
C GLN A 133 -37.72 -28.08 33.99
N LYS A 134 -38.37 -28.26 32.82
CA LYS A 134 -39.80 -28.59 32.72
C LYS A 134 -40.09 -29.99 33.29
N GLU A 135 -39.31 -30.99 32.89
CA GLU A 135 -39.49 -32.39 33.31
C GLU A 135 -39.19 -32.60 34.79
N SER A 136 -38.21 -31.88 35.36
CA SER A 136 -37.89 -31.92 36.79
C SER A 136 -38.89 -31.16 37.66
N GLY A 137 -39.76 -30.33 37.06
CA GLY A 137 -40.74 -29.50 37.77
C GLY A 137 -40.15 -28.32 38.54
N GLU A 138 -38.86 -28.02 38.37
CA GLU A 138 -38.15 -26.93 39.06
C GLU A 138 -38.64 -25.54 38.57
N ILE A 139 -38.97 -25.44 37.28
CA ILE A 139 -39.60 -24.26 36.68
C ILE A 139 -40.90 -24.69 35.97
N PRO A 140 -42.04 -24.73 36.68
CA PRO A 140 -43.33 -25.01 36.06
C PRO A 140 -43.73 -23.85 35.14
N GLY A 141 -44.54 -24.15 34.11
CA GLY A 141 -45.04 -23.14 33.16
C GLY A 141 -44.23 -23.00 31.87
N ILE A 142 -43.20 -23.82 31.66
CA ILE A 142 -42.49 -23.92 30.36
C ILE A 142 -43.25 -24.87 29.44
N TYR A 143 -43.76 -24.39 28.30
CA TYR A 143 -44.42 -25.24 27.32
C TYR A 143 -43.42 -25.86 26.34
N GLY A 144 -42.41 -25.09 25.91
CA GLY A 144 -41.35 -25.52 25.01
C GLY A 144 -41.16 -24.58 23.83
N ARG A 145 -40.32 -24.96 22.85
CA ARG A 145 -40.12 -24.16 21.64
C ARG A 145 -41.43 -24.04 20.85
N LEU A 146 -41.77 -22.83 20.42
CA LEU A 146 -43.01 -22.54 19.69
C LEU A 146 -43.17 -23.43 18.45
N GLY A 147 -42.12 -23.61 17.65
CA GLY A 147 -42.14 -24.47 16.46
C GLY A 147 -42.40 -25.96 16.72
N ASP A 148 -42.21 -26.44 17.95
CA ASP A 148 -42.52 -27.84 18.32
C ASP A 148 -43.98 -28.04 18.74
N LEU A 149 -44.73 -26.95 18.93
CA LEU A 149 -46.12 -26.96 19.42
C LEU A 149 -47.16 -26.92 18.29
N ALA A 150 -46.74 -26.86 17.03
CA ALA A 150 -47.60 -26.96 15.85
C ALA A 150 -46.95 -27.75 14.73
N THR A 151 -47.76 -28.23 13.79
CA THR A 151 -47.33 -28.97 12.61
C THR A 151 -47.76 -28.29 11.32
N VAL A 152 -47.00 -28.48 10.24
CA VAL A 152 -47.33 -27.99 8.88
C VAL A 152 -47.01 -29.06 7.84
N ASP A 153 -47.67 -28.94 6.69
CA ASP A 153 -47.32 -29.70 5.49
C ASP A 153 -45.87 -29.38 5.04
N PRO A 154 -45.07 -30.40 4.69
CA PRO A 154 -43.71 -30.21 4.16
C PRO A 154 -43.59 -29.21 3.01
N LYS A 155 -44.65 -29.06 2.19
CA LYS A 155 -44.69 -28.08 1.09
C LYS A 155 -44.44 -26.64 1.57
N TYR A 156 -44.87 -26.30 2.77
CA TYR A 156 -44.80 -24.94 3.31
C TYR A 156 -43.69 -24.74 4.36
N ASP A 157 -42.85 -25.75 4.60
CA ASP A 157 -41.82 -25.69 5.66
C ASP A 157 -40.83 -24.54 5.44
N CYS A 158 -40.34 -24.37 4.21
CA CYS A 158 -39.42 -23.28 3.90
C CYS A 158 -40.10 -21.91 4.03
N ALA A 159 -41.34 -21.78 3.55
CA ALA A 159 -42.11 -20.55 3.66
C ALA A 159 -42.32 -20.13 5.12
N ILE A 160 -42.69 -21.08 5.99
CA ILE A 160 -42.98 -20.77 7.40
C ILE A 160 -41.70 -20.52 8.21
N SER A 161 -40.65 -21.30 7.93
CA SER A 161 -39.35 -21.20 8.61
C SER A 161 -38.65 -19.88 8.27
N SER A 162 -38.75 -19.42 7.02
CA SER A 162 -38.28 -18.09 6.64
C SER A 162 -39.19 -16.99 7.20
N ALA A 163 -40.51 -17.15 7.14
CA ALA A 163 -41.45 -16.11 7.54
C ALA A 163 -41.37 -15.71 9.02
N SER A 164 -40.92 -16.56 9.94
CA SER A 164 -40.93 -16.21 11.37
C SER A 164 -39.71 -16.71 12.14
N SER A 165 -38.97 -15.76 12.73
CA SER A 165 -37.92 -16.03 13.72
C SER A 165 -38.48 -16.41 15.10
N TYR A 166 -39.75 -16.07 15.38
CA TYR A 166 -40.41 -16.34 16.65
C TYR A 166 -40.68 -17.83 16.89
N LEU A 167 -40.69 -18.67 15.85
CA LEU A 167 -40.80 -20.13 15.97
C LEU A 167 -39.67 -20.73 16.81
N ASP A 168 -38.55 -20.01 16.92
CA ASP A 168 -37.38 -20.43 17.67
C ASP A 168 -37.46 -20.08 19.17
N HIS A 169 -38.44 -19.28 19.57
CA HIS A 169 -38.61 -18.81 20.94
C HIS A 169 -39.33 -19.86 21.80
N CYS A 170 -39.05 -19.83 23.10
CA CYS A 170 -39.68 -20.73 24.07
C CYS A 170 -41.00 -20.11 24.56
N LEU A 171 -42.10 -20.84 24.44
CA LEU A 171 -43.40 -20.45 24.97
C LEU A 171 -43.49 -20.80 26.45
N VAL A 172 -43.88 -19.82 27.27
CA VAL A 172 -44.12 -19.95 28.71
C VAL A 172 -45.51 -19.41 29.06
N ASP A 173 -46.02 -19.76 30.24
CA ASP A 173 -47.33 -19.34 30.74
C ASP A 173 -47.44 -17.84 31.01
N ASN A 174 -46.49 -17.26 31.72
CA ASN A 174 -46.50 -15.87 32.15
C ASN A 174 -45.10 -15.21 32.16
N MET A 175 -45.05 -13.90 32.40
CA MET A 175 -43.80 -13.14 32.42
C MET A 175 -42.85 -13.54 33.56
N ASP A 176 -43.38 -13.95 34.72
CA ASP A 176 -42.55 -14.33 35.87
C ASP A 176 -41.77 -15.62 35.59
N THR A 177 -42.41 -16.59 34.92
CA THR A 177 -41.76 -17.82 34.44
C THR A 177 -40.69 -17.52 33.40
N ALA A 178 -40.91 -16.54 32.50
CA ALA A 178 -39.88 -16.11 31.55
C ALA A 178 -38.63 -15.57 32.27
N ILE A 179 -38.82 -14.72 33.30
CA ILE A 179 -37.72 -14.17 34.10
C ILE A 179 -36.94 -15.29 34.81
N LYS A 180 -37.63 -16.25 35.43
CA LYS A 180 -37.01 -17.43 36.04
C LYS A 180 -36.16 -18.23 35.05
N CYS A 181 -36.65 -18.43 33.82
CA CYS A 181 -35.89 -19.10 32.77
C CYS A 181 -34.64 -18.30 32.36
N VAL A 182 -34.74 -16.98 32.25
CA VAL A 182 -33.59 -16.10 31.94
C VAL A 182 -32.54 -16.18 33.05
N ASP A 183 -32.95 -16.13 34.31
CA ASP A 183 -32.03 -16.23 35.45
C ASP A 183 -31.36 -17.61 35.52
N PHE A 184 -32.10 -18.68 35.19
CA PHE A 184 -31.53 -20.03 35.05
C PHE A 184 -30.46 -20.10 33.96
N LEU A 185 -30.74 -19.55 32.77
CA LEU A 185 -29.77 -19.52 31.66
C LEU A 185 -28.53 -18.71 32.02
N ARG A 186 -28.70 -17.58 32.73
CA ARG A 186 -27.61 -16.72 33.21
C ARG A 186 -26.76 -17.43 34.26
N LYS A 187 -27.39 -18.07 35.25
CA LYS A 187 -26.68 -18.79 36.33
C LYS A 187 -25.82 -19.94 35.81
N ASN A 188 -26.29 -20.62 34.77
CA ASN A 188 -25.62 -21.78 34.19
C ASN A 188 -24.82 -21.47 32.91
N ASN A 189 -24.70 -20.20 32.52
CA ASN A 189 -24.02 -19.74 31.31
C ASN A 189 -24.42 -20.53 30.05
N LEU A 190 -25.72 -20.78 29.88
CA LEU A 190 -26.25 -21.64 28.81
C LEU A 190 -26.46 -20.90 27.48
N GLY A 191 -26.38 -19.57 27.49
CA GLY A 191 -26.50 -18.71 26.32
C GLY A 191 -27.72 -17.79 26.36
N ILE A 192 -28.07 -17.21 25.20
CA ILE A 192 -29.16 -16.25 25.05
C ILE A 192 -30.36 -16.97 24.43
N ALA A 193 -31.54 -16.80 25.04
CA ALA A 193 -32.81 -17.31 24.53
C ALA A 193 -33.89 -16.24 24.62
N SER A 194 -34.89 -16.35 23.73
CA SER A 194 -36.05 -15.48 23.73
C SER A 194 -37.29 -16.26 24.14
N PHE A 195 -38.16 -15.62 24.92
CA PHE A 195 -39.34 -16.24 25.51
C PHE A 195 -40.60 -15.49 25.07
N ILE A 196 -41.70 -16.22 24.90
CA ILE A 196 -43.03 -15.69 24.62
C ILE A 196 -43.93 -16.04 25.80
N ALA A 197 -44.46 -15.03 26.48
CA ALA A 197 -45.40 -15.23 27.59
C ALA A 197 -46.84 -15.30 27.07
N LEU A 198 -47.50 -16.43 27.31
CA LEU A 198 -48.83 -16.75 26.78
C LEU A 198 -49.91 -15.80 27.31
N ASP A 199 -49.83 -15.42 28.59
CA ASP A 199 -50.72 -14.46 29.24
C ASP A 199 -50.82 -13.12 28.47
N LYS A 200 -49.70 -12.65 27.92
CA LYS A 200 -49.63 -11.41 27.13
C LYS A 200 -50.11 -11.57 25.70
N MET A 201 -50.15 -12.79 25.15
CA MET A 201 -50.60 -13.03 23.77
C MET A 201 -52.13 -12.99 23.61
N ASN A 202 -52.88 -12.98 24.72
CA ASN A 202 -54.34 -12.93 24.71
C ASN A 202 -54.92 -11.71 23.99
N VAL A 203 -54.17 -10.61 23.89
CA VAL A 203 -54.56 -9.41 23.13
C VAL A 203 -54.82 -9.69 21.64
N HIS A 204 -54.30 -10.79 21.11
CA HIS A 204 -54.46 -11.18 19.71
C HIS A 204 -55.65 -12.11 19.45
N LYS A 205 -56.33 -12.61 20.49
CA LYS A 205 -57.49 -13.52 20.35
C LYS A 205 -58.61 -12.90 19.52
N SER A 206 -58.90 -11.61 19.70
CA SER A 206 -59.96 -10.92 18.93
C SER A 206 -59.59 -10.79 17.45
N SER A 207 -58.36 -10.36 17.14
CA SER A 207 -57.89 -10.25 15.76
C SER A 207 -57.79 -11.60 15.05
N MET A 208 -57.45 -12.66 15.79
CA MET A 208 -57.39 -14.03 15.29
C MET A 208 -58.76 -14.57 14.87
N LYS A 209 -59.82 -14.24 15.61
CA LYS A 209 -61.19 -14.69 15.33
C LYS A 209 -61.87 -13.90 14.21
N ASN A 210 -61.30 -12.78 13.77
CA ASN A 210 -61.89 -11.99 12.70
C ASN A 210 -61.81 -12.75 11.37
N PRO A 211 -62.89 -12.76 10.57
CA PRO A 211 -62.89 -13.42 9.27
C PRO A 211 -61.85 -12.76 8.36
N PHE A 212 -60.89 -13.55 7.87
CA PHE A 212 -59.83 -13.10 6.98
C PHE A 212 -60.10 -13.59 5.55
N LYS A 213 -60.14 -12.66 4.58
CA LYS A 213 -60.26 -13.00 3.16
C LYS A 213 -58.92 -12.79 2.47
N ALA A 214 -58.25 -13.90 2.15
CA ALA A 214 -56.99 -13.86 1.42
C ALA A 214 -57.22 -13.37 -0.04
N PRO A 215 -56.32 -12.56 -0.59
CA PRO A 215 -56.30 -12.24 -2.03
C PRO A 215 -56.25 -13.51 -2.90
N ALA A 216 -56.86 -13.46 -4.09
CA ALA A 216 -56.92 -14.60 -5.00
C ALA A 216 -55.51 -15.12 -5.34
N GLY A 217 -55.32 -16.44 -5.25
CA GLY A 217 -54.02 -17.09 -5.48
C GLY A 217 -53.09 -17.13 -4.26
N SER A 218 -53.55 -16.68 -3.08
CA SER A 218 -52.74 -16.70 -1.86
C SER A 218 -53.44 -17.44 -0.72
N LEU A 219 -52.65 -18.12 0.11
CA LEU A 219 -53.11 -18.79 1.33
C LEU A 219 -52.44 -18.15 2.54
N ARG A 220 -53.12 -18.10 3.67
CA ARG A 220 -52.57 -17.55 4.91
C ARG A 220 -51.80 -18.63 5.68
N LEU A 221 -50.54 -18.38 6.03
CA LEU A 221 -49.70 -19.33 6.76
C LEU A 221 -50.34 -19.81 8.07
N PHE A 222 -50.96 -18.92 8.84
CA PHE A 222 -51.61 -19.26 10.10
C PHE A 222 -52.76 -20.27 9.94
N ASP A 223 -53.45 -20.29 8.79
CA ASP A 223 -54.56 -21.22 8.54
C ASP A 223 -54.06 -22.60 8.05
N LEU A 224 -52.78 -22.69 7.67
CA LEU A 224 -52.15 -23.91 7.16
C LEU A 224 -51.47 -24.73 8.25
N ILE A 225 -51.41 -24.23 9.48
CA ILE A 225 -50.77 -24.91 10.61
C ILE A 225 -51.81 -25.64 11.48
N SER A 226 -51.41 -26.79 12.02
CA SER A 226 -52.19 -27.53 13.01
C SER A 226 -51.54 -27.39 14.38
N VAL A 227 -52.14 -26.59 15.25
CA VAL A 227 -51.63 -26.30 16.61
C VAL A 227 -52.05 -27.42 17.57
N SER A 228 -51.13 -27.87 18.43
CA SER A 228 -51.35 -28.99 19.35
C SER A 228 -52.46 -28.71 20.37
N GLU A 229 -52.47 -27.50 20.95
CA GLU A 229 -53.47 -27.07 21.92
C GLU A 229 -54.07 -25.73 21.49
N ALA A 230 -55.41 -25.60 21.58
CA ALA A 230 -56.12 -24.39 21.16
C ALA A 230 -55.67 -23.12 21.92
N GLU A 231 -55.18 -23.30 23.15
CA GLU A 231 -54.69 -22.19 23.99
C GLU A 231 -53.43 -21.53 23.43
N PHE A 232 -52.63 -22.24 22.62
CA PHE A 232 -51.40 -21.72 22.03
C PHE A 232 -51.62 -20.94 20.73
N GLN A 233 -52.82 -21.02 20.13
CA GLN A 233 -53.15 -20.32 18.89
C GLN A 233 -52.83 -18.82 18.90
N PRO A 234 -53.07 -18.05 19.99
CA PRO A 234 -52.70 -16.63 20.04
C PRO A 234 -51.19 -16.38 19.89
N ALA A 235 -50.34 -17.29 20.37
CA ALA A 235 -48.89 -17.19 20.23
C ALA A 235 -48.44 -17.45 18.77
N PHE A 236 -49.07 -18.41 18.09
CA PHE A 236 -48.83 -18.62 16.65
C PHE A 236 -49.35 -17.46 15.80
N TYR A 237 -50.50 -16.88 16.17
CA TYR A 237 -51.00 -15.68 15.51
C TYR A 237 -50.06 -14.49 15.71
N PHE A 238 -49.46 -14.32 16.89
CA PHE A 238 -48.43 -13.32 17.12
C PHE A 238 -47.23 -13.51 16.19
N ALA A 239 -46.75 -14.76 16.06
CA ALA A 239 -45.57 -15.11 15.28
C ALA A 239 -45.76 -15.00 13.76
N LEU A 240 -46.96 -15.31 13.25
CA LEU A 240 -47.24 -15.42 11.81
C LEU A 240 -48.15 -14.32 11.27
N ARG A 241 -49.02 -13.72 12.09
CA ARG A 241 -49.96 -12.67 11.69
C ARG A 241 -50.75 -13.03 10.43
N ASP A 242 -51.09 -12.03 9.62
CA ASP A 242 -51.71 -12.18 8.30
C ASP A 242 -50.63 -12.38 7.22
N THR A 243 -49.68 -13.29 7.44
CA THR A 243 -48.66 -13.61 6.43
C THR A 243 -49.23 -14.59 5.41
N LEU A 244 -49.09 -14.24 4.13
CA LEU A 244 -49.56 -15.02 3.00
C LEU A 244 -48.43 -15.84 2.38
N VAL A 245 -48.79 -16.88 1.63
CA VAL A 245 -47.87 -17.72 0.85
C VAL A 245 -48.11 -17.53 -0.66
N SER A 246 -47.03 -17.54 -1.42
CA SER A 246 -47.01 -17.49 -2.89
C SER A 246 -45.97 -18.46 -3.45
N GLU A 247 -45.99 -18.75 -4.75
CA GLU A 247 -45.01 -19.67 -5.34
C GLU A 247 -43.65 -19.01 -5.60
N ASN A 248 -43.67 -17.78 -6.12
CA ASN A 248 -42.47 -17.06 -6.57
C ASN A 248 -42.49 -15.58 -6.13
N ILE A 249 -41.33 -14.92 -6.16
CA ILE A 249 -41.16 -13.55 -5.67
C ILE A 249 -41.97 -12.50 -6.45
N ASP A 250 -42.15 -12.70 -7.76
CA ASP A 250 -42.94 -11.79 -8.61
C ASP A 250 -44.41 -11.81 -8.20
N GLU A 251 -44.93 -13.01 -7.91
CA GLU A 251 -46.27 -13.19 -7.39
C GLU A 251 -46.39 -12.64 -5.96
N ALA A 252 -45.38 -12.87 -5.11
CA ALA A 252 -45.34 -12.32 -3.76
C ALA A 252 -45.46 -10.79 -3.76
N THR A 253 -44.72 -10.13 -4.65
CA THR A 253 -44.71 -8.66 -4.80
C THR A 253 -46.07 -8.16 -5.30
N ARG A 254 -46.66 -8.86 -6.29
CA ARG A 254 -48.00 -8.56 -6.79
C ARG A 254 -49.06 -8.69 -5.70
N ILE A 255 -49.00 -9.72 -4.86
CA ILE A 255 -49.95 -9.92 -3.75
C ILE A 255 -49.73 -8.89 -2.64
N ALA A 256 -48.47 -8.58 -2.31
CA ALA A 256 -48.12 -7.67 -1.23
C ALA A 256 -48.62 -6.23 -1.47
N PHE A 257 -48.56 -5.75 -2.72
CA PHE A 257 -48.88 -4.36 -3.09
C PHE A 257 -50.04 -4.19 -4.08
N GLY A 258 -50.58 -5.27 -4.64
CA GLY A 258 -51.62 -5.22 -5.69
C GLY A 258 -53.03 -4.93 -5.20
N THR A 259 -53.25 -4.87 -3.88
CA THR A 259 -54.53 -4.50 -3.27
C THR A 259 -54.41 -3.25 -2.42
N LYS A 260 -55.54 -2.59 -2.10
CA LYS A 260 -55.59 -1.42 -1.20
C LYS A 260 -54.96 -1.72 0.17
N THR A 261 -55.04 -2.96 0.62
CA THR A 261 -54.39 -3.45 1.85
C THR A 261 -53.04 -4.05 1.52
N ARG A 262 -52.00 -3.71 2.30
CA ARG A 262 -50.66 -4.30 2.15
C ARG A 262 -50.53 -5.57 2.99
N TYR A 263 -50.01 -6.61 2.38
CA TYR A 263 -49.80 -7.91 3.02
C TYR A 263 -48.32 -8.24 3.13
N ARG A 264 -47.99 -9.07 4.12
CA ARG A 264 -46.68 -9.71 4.22
C ARG A 264 -46.80 -11.03 3.49
N VAL A 265 -45.86 -11.33 2.59
CA VAL A 265 -45.96 -12.52 1.73
C VAL A 265 -44.63 -13.27 1.73
N ALA A 266 -44.68 -14.58 1.93
CA ALA A 266 -43.54 -15.48 1.83
C ALA A 266 -43.67 -16.38 0.60
N THR A 267 -42.56 -16.71 -0.06
CA THR A 267 -42.55 -17.65 -1.18
C THR A 267 -42.31 -19.08 -0.68
N LEU A 268 -42.67 -20.09 -1.47
CA LEU A 268 -42.34 -21.50 -1.18
C LEU A 268 -40.82 -21.75 -1.11
N LYS A 269 -40.01 -20.86 -1.71
CA LYS A 269 -38.54 -20.90 -1.67
C LYS A 269 -37.94 -20.13 -0.50
N GLY A 270 -38.76 -19.46 0.31
CA GLY A 270 -38.32 -18.78 1.52
C GLY A 270 -37.96 -17.31 1.37
N ASP A 271 -38.28 -16.67 0.23
CA ASP A 271 -38.18 -15.23 0.07
C ASP A 271 -39.34 -14.53 0.80
N ILE A 272 -39.12 -13.32 1.32
CA ILE A 272 -40.10 -12.59 2.12
C ILE A 272 -40.26 -11.18 1.57
N VAL A 273 -41.51 -10.76 1.37
CA VAL A 273 -41.91 -9.39 1.06
C VAL A 273 -42.67 -8.82 2.26
N GLU A 274 -42.09 -7.80 2.89
CA GLU A 274 -42.66 -7.13 4.05
C GLU A 274 -43.62 -6.00 3.65
N LYS A 275 -44.58 -5.68 4.54
CA LYS A 275 -45.60 -4.63 4.30
C LYS A 275 -44.99 -3.24 4.08
N ASN A 276 -43.79 -3.00 4.61
CA ASN A 276 -43.06 -1.75 4.50
C ASN A 276 -42.28 -1.60 3.17
N GLY A 277 -42.24 -2.62 2.31
CA GLY A 277 -41.45 -2.59 1.07
C GLY A 277 -40.12 -3.35 1.14
N THR A 278 -39.73 -3.90 2.29
CA THR A 278 -38.50 -4.69 2.39
C THR A 278 -38.66 -6.05 1.72
N ILE A 279 -37.69 -6.43 0.90
CA ILE A 279 -37.61 -7.76 0.29
C ILE A 279 -36.37 -8.47 0.85
N THR A 280 -36.56 -9.69 1.35
CA THR A 280 -35.48 -10.58 1.78
C THR A 280 -35.45 -11.76 0.83
N SER A 281 -34.36 -11.90 0.07
CA SER A 281 -34.14 -12.98 -0.89
C SER A 281 -32.65 -13.32 -0.94
N GLY A 282 -32.32 -14.58 -1.21
CA GLY A 282 -30.95 -15.09 -1.23
C GLY A 282 -30.50 -15.77 0.07
N GLY A 283 -29.48 -16.63 -0.04
CA GLY A 283 -29.02 -17.51 1.02
C GLY A 283 -29.53 -18.94 0.88
N GLN A 284 -29.14 -19.81 1.82
CA GLN A 284 -29.66 -21.19 1.88
C GLN A 284 -31.09 -21.18 2.42
N PRO A 285 -32.01 -21.98 1.86
CA PRO A 285 -33.39 -22.05 2.32
C PRO A 285 -33.44 -22.50 3.79
N ILE A 286 -34.08 -21.68 4.62
CA ILE A 286 -34.27 -21.97 6.04
C ILE A 286 -35.43 -22.96 6.16
N THR A 287 -35.18 -24.13 6.77
CA THR A 287 -36.16 -25.22 6.94
C THR A 287 -36.12 -25.77 8.36
N GLY A 288 -37.15 -26.54 8.75
CA GLY A 288 -37.15 -27.29 10.02
C GLY A 288 -37.33 -26.45 11.29
N LYS A 289 -37.84 -25.21 11.18
CA LYS A 289 -38.21 -24.42 12.37
C LYS A 289 -39.55 -24.83 12.97
N MET A 290 -40.36 -25.60 12.24
CA MET A 290 -41.61 -26.16 12.73
C MET A 290 -41.69 -27.66 12.48
N ARG A 291 -42.48 -28.40 13.27
CA ARG A 291 -42.68 -29.84 13.05
C ARG A 291 -43.45 -30.09 11.75
N LEU A 292 -43.10 -31.18 11.07
CA LEU A 292 -43.77 -31.62 9.85
C LEU A 292 -44.86 -32.64 10.19
N THR A 293 -45.93 -32.68 9.40
CA THR A 293 -47.03 -33.66 9.55
C THR A 293 -46.62 -35.10 9.24
N LYS A 294 -45.44 -35.31 8.65
CA LYS A 294 -44.80 -36.62 8.47
C LYS A 294 -43.39 -36.55 9.03
N ASP A 295 -43.06 -37.41 10.00
CA ASP A 295 -41.72 -37.54 10.56
C ASP A 295 -40.75 -38.06 9.48
N ILE A 296 -40.13 -37.15 8.76
CA ILE A 296 -38.99 -37.47 7.90
C ILE A 296 -37.75 -37.34 8.79
N PRO A 297 -36.96 -38.39 9.03
CA PRO A 297 -35.76 -38.30 9.85
C PRO A 297 -34.74 -37.38 9.17
N SER A 298 -34.59 -36.15 9.69
CA SER A 298 -33.59 -35.18 9.22
C SER A 298 -32.19 -35.54 9.74
N HIS A 299 -31.68 -36.70 9.31
CA HIS A 299 -30.33 -37.17 9.61
C HIS A 299 -29.28 -36.73 8.57
N VAL A 300 -29.69 -36.02 7.51
CA VAL A 300 -28.84 -35.77 6.34
C VAL A 300 -27.96 -34.52 6.47
N ASP A 301 -28.35 -33.50 7.24
CA ASP A 301 -27.65 -32.20 7.22
C ASP A 301 -26.36 -32.13 8.06
N LYS A 302 -26.26 -32.92 9.14
CA LYS A 302 -25.10 -32.82 10.07
C LYS A 302 -23.82 -33.47 9.53
N SER A 303 -23.95 -34.43 8.62
CA SER A 303 -22.79 -35.15 8.06
C SER A 303 -22.18 -34.41 6.87
N ILE A 304 -23.03 -33.81 6.01
CA ILE A 304 -22.61 -33.06 4.82
C ILE A 304 -21.90 -31.75 5.24
N ALA A 305 -22.44 -31.03 6.23
CA ALA A 305 -21.83 -29.80 6.73
C ALA A 305 -20.45 -30.01 7.37
N LYS A 306 -20.24 -31.13 8.08
CA LYS A 306 -18.96 -31.47 8.72
C LYS A 306 -17.89 -31.92 7.72
N LEU A 307 -18.26 -32.68 6.69
CA LEU A 307 -17.33 -33.02 5.61
C LEU A 307 -16.86 -31.76 4.88
N ASN A 308 -17.78 -30.87 4.51
CA ASN A 308 -17.45 -29.62 3.81
C ASN A 308 -16.49 -28.72 4.61
N GLN A 309 -16.59 -28.70 5.94
CA GLN A 309 -15.74 -27.88 6.79
C GLN A 309 -14.32 -28.45 6.95
N SER A 310 -14.18 -29.77 7.09
CA SER A 310 -12.86 -30.40 7.17
C SER A 310 -12.08 -30.25 5.86
N ASP A 311 -12.77 -30.37 4.72
CA ASP A 311 -12.14 -30.24 3.41
C ASP A 311 -11.76 -28.78 3.11
N LEU A 312 -12.60 -27.83 3.55
CA LEU A 312 -12.29 -26.40 3.46
C LEU A 312 -11.05 -26.02 4.29
N LYS A 313 -10.90 -26.58 5.50
CA LYS A 313 -9.69 -26.36 6.33
C LYS A 313 -8.43 -26.90 5.66
N LYS A 314 -8.46 -28.13 5.16
CA LYS A 314 -7.33 -28.70 4.40
C LYS A 314 -6.97 -27.86 3.18
N MET A 315 -7.96 -27.26 2.52
CA MET A 315 -7.71 -26.38 1.37
C MET A 315 -7.06 -25.06 1.81
N ILE A 316 -7.49 -24.49 2.94
CA ILE A 316 -6.86 -23.30 3.54
C ILE A 316 -5.42 -23.60 3.91
N ASP A 317 -5.14 -24.72 4.57
CA ASP A 317 -3.78 -25.12 4.95
C ASP A 317 -2.87 -25.24 3.72
N LYS A 318 -3.35 -25.89 2.64
CA LYS A 318 -2.61 -25.97 1.37
C LYS A 318 -2.32 -24.61 0.74
N LEU A 319 -3.30 -23.70 0.77
CA LEU A 319 -3.10 -22.36 0.23
C LEU A 319 -2.14 -21.52 1.11
N GLU A 320 -2.11 -21.77 2.42
CA GLU A 320 -1.13 -21.15 3.33
C GLU A 320 0.29 -21.66 3.06
N ASP A 321 0.46 -22.97 2.84
CA ASP A 321 1.74 -23.55 2.42
C ASP A 321 2.21 -22.96 1.09
N GLN A 322 1.32 -22.91 0.09
CA GLN A 322 1.63 -22.27 -1.22
C GLN A 322 1.99 -20.80 -1.08
N LYS A 323 1.29 -20.05 -0.22
CA LYS A 323 1.64 -18.65 0.05
C LYS A 323 3.03 -18.53 0.64
N MET A 324 3.40 -19.43 1.56
CA MET A 324 4.72 -19.43 2.19
C MET A 324 5.82 -19.73 1.17
N GLU A 325 5.63 -20.74 0.32
CA GLU A 325 6.55 -21.08 -0.79
C GLU A 325 6.73 -19.90 -1.75
N LEU A 326 5.63 -19.28 -2.21
CA LEU A 326 5.69 -18.11 -3.09
C LEU A 326 6.40 -16.93 -2.43
N THR A 327 6.23 -16.72 -1.12
CA THR A 327 6.91 -15.63 -0.40
C THR A 327 8.42 -15.86 -0.36
N ASP A 328 8.85 -17.10 -0.11
CA ASP A 328 10.26 -17.47 -0.12
C ASP A 328 10.87 -17.31 -1.51
N ASP A 329 10.18 -17.77 -2.56
CA ASP A 329 10.61 -17.62 -3.94
C ASP A 329 10.68 -16.15 -4.41
N ILE A 330 9.76 -15.29 -3.96
CA ILE A 330 9.81 -13.84 -4.22
C ILE A 330 11.06 -13.26 -3.59
N SER A 331 11.33 -13.60 -2.32
CA SER A 331 12.48 -13.08 -1.58
C SER A 331 13.80 -13.47 -2.23
N LYS A 332 13.95 -14.74 -2.64
CA LYS A 332 15.12 -15.25 -3.36
C LYS A 332 15.31 -14.53 -4.70
N THR A 333 14.23 -14.39 -5.48
CA THR A 333 14.28 -13.72 -6.78
C THR A 333 14.66 -12.23 -6.62
N GLU A 334 14.17 -11.56 -5.58
CA GLU A 334 14.53 -10.17 -5.26
C GLU A 334 15.99 -10.00 -4.85
N GLU A 335 16.55 -10.96 -4.11
CA GLU A 335 17.98 -10.99 -3.79
C GLU A 335 18.84 -11.23 -5.03
N GLU A 336 18.45 -12.15 -5.91
CA GLU A 336 19.10 -12.38 -7.20
C GLU A 336 19.08 -11.12 -8.08
N ILE A 337 17.92 -10.45 -8.20
CA ILE A 337 17.82 -9.18 -8.93
C ILE A 337 18.75 -8.13 -8.34
N ARG A 338 18.79 -7.99 -7.02
CA ARG A 338 19.67 -7.02 -6.35
C ARG A 338 21.14 -7.30 -6.62
N SER A 339 21.57 -8.56 -6.53
CA SER A 339 22.96 -8.94 -6.80
C SER A 339 23.34 -8.70 -8.28
N VAL A 340 22.50 -9.13 -9.23
CA VAL A 340 22.73 -8.92 -10.65
C VAL A 340 22.73 -7.42 -10.99
N SER A 341 21.80 -6.65 -10.45
CA SER A 341 21.74 -5.19 -10.64
C SER A 341 23.00 -4.48 -10.12
N ALA A 342 23.54 -4.92 -8.98
CA ALA A 342 24.79 -4.39 -8.45
C ALA A 342 25.98 -4.70 -9.38
N THR A 343 26.12 -5.95 -9.82
CA THR A 343 27.19 -6.34 -10.77
C THR A 343 27.09 -5.58 -12.10
N MET A 344 25.87 -5.36 -12.61
CA MET A 344 25.66 -4.56 -13.82
C MET A 344 26.14 -3.11 -13.66
N LYS A 345 25.83 -2.47 -12.52
CA LYS A 345 26.29 -1.10 -12.23
C LYS A 345 27.82 -1.04 -12.13
N GLU A 346 28.44 -2.03 -11.50
CA GLU A 346 29.90 -2.12 -11.41
C GLU A 346 30.52 -2.26 -12.80
N ILE A 347 29.99 -3.13 -13.65
CA ILE A 347 30.47 -3.31 -15.02
C ILE A 347 30.28 -2.04 -15.85
N ASP A 348 29.14 -1.34 -15.74
CA ASP A 348 28.90 -0.06 -16.43
C ASP A 348 29.93 1.01 -16.02
N ILE A 349 30.26 1.09 -14.73
CA ILE A 349 31.29 2.00 -14.20
C ILE A 349 32.67 1.64 -14.76
N VAL A 350 33.02 0.34 -14.77
CA VAL A 350 34.29 -0.15 -15.30
C VAL A 350 34.39 0.15 -16.80
N LEU A 351 33.36 -0.16 -17.59
CA LEU A 351 33.30 0.14 -19.02
C LEU A 351 33.56 1.63 -19.29
N SER A 352 32.83 2.52 -18.61
CA SER A 352 33.00 3.97 -18.80
C SER A 352 34.40 4.46 -18.43
N LYS A 353 35.02 3.90 -17.37
CA LYS A 353 36.38 4.24 -16.97
C LYS A 353 37.40 3.74 -18.00
N THR A 354 37.29 2.49 -18.42
CA THR A 354 38.22 1.88 -19.39
C THR A 354 38.12 2.54 -20.76
N ASP A 355 36.93 2.91 -21.22
CA ASP A 355 36.74 3.69 -22.46
C ASP A 355 37.48 5.03 -22.41
N LYS A 356 37.31 5.79 -21.31
CA LYS A 356 38.00 7.07 -21.12
C LYS A 356 39.52 6.91 -21.06
N GLU A 357 40.00 5.87 -20.40
CA GLU A 357 41.44 5.56 -20.34
C GLU A 357 42.01 5.21 -21.72
N ILE A 358 41.29 4.42 -22.52
CA ILE A 358 41.65 4.12 -23.91
C ILE A 358 41.72 5.41 -24.73
N GLU A 359 40.76 6.32 -24.55
CA GLU A 359 40.75 7.60 -25.26
C GLU A 359 41.92 8.50 -24.89
N ILE A 360 42.28 8.57 -23.60
CA ILE A 360 43.48 9.28 -23.12
C ILE A 360 44.74 8.69 -23.77
N HIS A 361 44.93 7.37 -23.70
CA HIS A 361 46.10 6.74 -24.31
C HIS A 361 46.13 6.91 -25.84
N ARG A 362 44.97 6.91 -26.52
CA ARG A 362 44.89 7.21 -27.96
C ARG A 362 45.32 8.65 -28.27
N GLN A 363 44.96 9.62 -27.42
CA GLN A 363 45.43 11.01 -27.57
C GLN A 363 46.94 11.12 -27.32
N GLU A 364 47.47 10.43 -26.32
CA GLU A 364 48.91 10.35 -26.05
C GLU A 364 49.67 9.71 -27.23
N CYS A 365 49.15 8.61 -27.80
CA CYS A 365 49.71 8.01 -29.01
C CYS A 365 49.75 9.03 -30.16
N LYS A 366 48.66 9.78 -30.38
CA LYS A 366 48.60 10.83 -31.43
C LYS A 366 49.65 11.93 -31.24
N THR A 367 49.84 12.40 -30.00
CA THR A 367 50.84 13.42 -29.70
C THR A 367 52.26 12.88 -29.85
N LEU A 368 52.52 11.65 -29.40
CA LEU A 368 53.80 10.96 -29.58
C LEU A 368 54.11 10.67 -31.05
N THR A 369 53.13 10.26 -31.86
CA THR A 369 53.31 10.10 -33.31
C THR A 369 53.69 11.42 -33.96
N GLY A 370 52.99 12.52 -33.63
CA GLY A 370 53.31 13.83 -34.17
C GLY A 370 54.69 14.34 -33.74
N LEU A 371 55.10 14.08 -32.48
CA LEU A 371 56.44 14.40 -32.01
C LEU A 371 57.50 13.56 -32.75
N ARG A 372 57.26 12.26 -32.94
CA ARG A 372 58.15 11.38 -33.69
C ARG A 372 58.31 11.84 -35.14
N GLU A 373 57.22 12.23 -35.80
CA GLU A 373 57.26 12.75 -37.17
C GLU A 373 58.07 14.05 -37.26
N LYS A 374 57.91 14.97 -36.30
CA LYS A 374 58.73 16.18 -36.21
C LYS A 374 60.21 15.84 -36.01
N LEU A 375 60.54 14.96 -35.07
CA LEU A 375 61.91 14.51 -34.83
C LEU A 375 62.50 13.78 -36.04
N GLN A 376 61.70 12.99 -36.76
CA GLN A 376 62.13 12.34 -38.01
C GLN A 376 62.32 13.34 -39.14
N ALA A 377 61.50 14.38 -39.24
CA ALA A 377 61.68 15.46 -40.19
C ALA A 377 62.95 16.26 -39.86
N GLU A 378 63.18 16.61 -38.60
CA GLU A 378 64.43 17.22 -38.13
C GLU A 378 65.63 16.33 -38.39
N TYR A 379 65.52 15.02 -38.17
CA TYR A 379 66.56 14.05 -38.50
C TYR A 379 66.83 13.98 -40.01
N LYS A 380 65.79 14.11 -40.85
CA LYS A 380 65.95 14.18 -42.31
C LYS A 380 66.58 15.48 -42.80
N ILE A 381 66.29 16.60 -42.15
CA ILE A 381 66.86 17.92 -42.47
C ILE A 381 68.30 18.01 -41.94
N CYS A 382 68.55 17.42 -40.78
CA CYS A 382 69.83 17.40 -40.08
C CYS A 382 70.67 16.16 -40.44
N LEU A 383 70.24 15.34 -41.40
CA LEU A 383 71.14 14.50 -42.16
C LEU A 383 72.12 15.49 -42.79
N PRO A 384 73.36 15.61 -42.29
CA PRO A 384 74.38 16.24 -43.10
C PRO A 384 74.38 15.43 -44.39
N ASP A 385 74.48 16.09 -45.55
CA ASP A 385 74.77 15.39 -46.79
C ASP A 385 75.81 14.33 -46.43
N GLN A 386 75.60 13.04 -46.70
CA GLN A 386 76.60 12.02 -46.34
C GLN A 386 77.98 12.46 -46.85
N ASN A 387 77.97 13.25 -47.94
CA ASN A 387 79.11 13.99 -48.45
C ASN A 387 79.68 15.08 -47.53
N GLU A 388 78.91 15.87 -46.79
CA GLU A 388 79.44 16.86 -45.82
C GLU A 388 80.05 16.20 -44.58
N LEU A 389 79.42 15.15 -44.03
CA LEU A 389 80.02 14.41 -42.92
C LEU A 389 81.28 13.67 -43.41
N HIS A 390 81.21 13.04 -44.59
CA HIS A 390 82.37 12.40 -45.22
C HIS A 390 83.48 13.42 -45.59
N LYS A 391 83.13 14.60 -46.10
CA LYS A 391 84.08 15.70 -46.37
C LYS A 391 84.72 16.21 -45.07
N ALA A 392 83.95 16.39 -44.00
CA ALA A 392 84.48 16.79 -42.70
C ALA A 392 85.39 15.72 -42.09
N GLN A 393 85.08 14.45 -42.30
CA GLN A 393 85.86 13.31 -41.84
C GLN A 393 87.14 13.11 -42.66
N MET A 394 87.06 13.25 -43.98
CA MET A 394 88.22 13.31 -44.87
C MET A 394 89.11 14.51 -44.57
N ASN A 395 88.53 15.68 -44.30
CA ASN A 395 89.27 16.88 -43.92
C ASN A 395 89.95 16.71 -42.55
N TYR A 396 89.28 16.09 -41.58
CA TYR A 396 89.89 15.71 -40.31
C TYR A 396 91.04 14.72 -40.49
N GLU A 397 90.89 13.70 -41.33
CA GLU A 397 91.97 12.75 -41.65
C GLU A 397 93.13 13.40 -42.40
N GLN A 398 92.84 14.33 -43.31
CA GLN A 398 93.86 15.08 -44.03
C GLN A 398 94.63 16.01 -43.08
N GLN A 399 93.94 16.79 -42.25
CA GLN A 399 94.55 17.65 -41.24
C GLN A 399 95.33 16.83 -40.20
N LYS A 400 94.85 15.63 -39.84
CA LYS A 400 95.59 14.70 -38.98
C LYS A 400 96.87 14.20 -39.64
N LYS A 401 96.82 13.80 -40.92
CA LYS A 401 98.02 13.42 -41.70
C LYS A 401 99.00 14.59 -41.86
N GLU A 402 98.50 15.82 -42.05
CA GLU A 402 99.32 17.03 -42.11
C GLU A 402 99.97 17.33 -40.75
N LYS A 403 99.23 17.17 -39.64
CA LYS A 403 99.80 17.20 -38.29
C LYS A 403 100.86 16.12 -38.10
N ASP A 404 100.61 14.87 -38.47
CA ASP A 404 101.56 13.77 -38.31
C ASP A 404 102.84 14.00 -39.12
N LYS A 405 102.73 14.59 -40.32
CA LYS A 405 103.89 15.05 -41.12
C LYS A 405 104.62 16.23 -40.49
N ALA A 406 103.89 17.22 -39.98
CA ALA A 406 104.46 18.37 -39.28
C ALA A 406 105.17 17.94 -37.98
N GLN A 407 104.58 16.98 -37.26
CA GLN A 407 105.13 16.34 -36.06
C GLN A 407 106.38 15.55 -36.41
N SER A 408 106.36 14.68 -37.42
CA SER A 408 107.55 13.94 -37.84
C SER A 408 108.71 14.86 -38.25
N ASN A 409 108.41 15.96 -38.96
CA ASN A 409 109.40 16.97 -39.30
C ASN A 409 109.90 17.75 -38.07
N TYR A 410 109.03 18.00 -37.10
CA TYR A 410 109.38 18.61 -35.82
C TYR A 410 110.27 17.67 -35.01
N ASP A 411 109.93 16.38 -34.92
CA ASP A 411 110.66 15.35 -34.17
C ASP A 411 112.09 15.14 -34.73
N VAL A 412 112.28 15.16 -36.06
CA VAL A 412 113.61 15.07 -36.69
C VAL A 412 114.50 16.26 -36.31
N ILE A 413 113.92 17.47 -36.24
CA ILE A 413 114.64 18.68 -35.83
C ILE A 413 114.84 18.71 -34.31
N GLU A 414 113.86 18.24 -33.54
CA GLU A 414 113.97 18.07 -32.09
C GLU A 414 115.06 17.06 -31.74
N GLU A 415 115.25 16.00 -32.53
CA GLU A 415 116.29 15.01 -32.31
C GLU A 415 117.69 15.53 -32.65
N GLN A 416 117.81 16.37 -33.68
CA GLN A 416 119.02 17.16 -33.94
C GLN A 416 119.32 18.15 -32.80
N ILE A 417 118.28 18.72 -32.20
CA ILE A 417 118.40 19.65 -31.08
C ILE A 417 118.58 18.93 -29.75
N ARG A 418 118.08 17.70 -29.56
CA ARG A 418 118.39 16.84 -28.41
C ARG A 418 119.85 16.46 -28.40
N LYS A 419 120.50 16.27 -29.56
CA LYS A 419 121.96 16.08 -29.64
C LYS A 419 122.73 17.33 -29.20
N ILE A 420 122.25 18.53 -29.57
CA ILE A 420 122.84 19.83 -29.15
C ILE A 420 122.48 20.17 -27.69
N ASN A 421 121.29 19.83 -27.23
CA ASN A 421 120.81 20.04 -25.86
C ASN A 421 121.33 18.96 -24.92
N GLN A 422 121.70 17.76 -25.36
CA GLN A 422 122.47 16.80 -24.55
C GLN A 422 123.86 17.36 -24.22
N GLN A 423 124.46 18.15 -25.12
CA GLN A 423 125.70 18.88 -24.82
C GLN A 423 125.47 20.04 -23.83
N ILE A 424 124.27 20.64 -23.80
CA ILE A 424 123.91 21.72 -22.86
C ILE A 424 123.34 21.17 -21.52
N SER A 425 122.72 19.99 -21.54
CA SER A 425 122.05 19.33 -20.40
C SER A 425 123.03 18.68 -19.44
N ILE A 426 124.28 18.45 -19.86
CA ILE A 426 125.39 18.11 -18.94
C ILE A 426 125.69 19.28 -17.98
N VAL A 427 125.31 20.52 -18.35
CA VAL A 427 125.60 21.73 -17.56
C VAL A 427 124.38 22.24 -16.75
N LYS A 428 123.17 21.70 -16.95
CA LYS A 428 121.94 22.30 -16.36
C LYS A 428 120.89 21.31 -15.84
N GLY A 429 121.31 20.14 -15.37
CA GLY A 429 120.41 19.09 -14.83
C GLY A 429 120.31 19.08 -13.30
N GLY A 430 119.81 20.15 -12.68
CA GLY A 430 119.65 20.19 -11.22
C GLY A 430 118.40 20.87 -10.66
N ILE A 431 117.58 21.52 -11.49
CA ILE A 431 116.46 22.36 -11.00
C ILE A 431 115.08 21.88 -11.50
N LEU A 432 115.00 21.03 -12.53
CA LEU A 432 113.73 20.73 -13.21
C LEU A 432 112.85 19.68 -12.50
N ASP A 433 113.42 18.81 -11.68
CA ASP A 433 112.68 17.69 -11.05
C ASP A 433 111.80 18.15 -9.86
N SER A 434 112.13 19.28 -9.23
CA SER A 434 111.36 19.84 -8.10
C SER A 434 110.06 20.51 -8.54
N HIS A 435 110.05 21.27 -9.64
CA HIS A 435 108.85 21.94 -10.11
C HIS A 435 107.86 21.00 -10.81
N GLN A 436 108.36 19.91 -11.40
CA GLN A 436 107.50 18.90 -12.04
C GLN A 436 106.62 18.18 -11.02
N THR A 437 107.15 17.89 -9.82
CA THR A 437 106.42 17.19 -8.75
C THR A 437 105.33 18.05 -8.11
N GLU A 438 105.58 19.35 -7.88
CA GLU A 438 104.56 20.32 -7.42
C GLU A 438 103.44 20.54 -8.44
N LEU A 439 103.76 20.54 -9.75
CA LEU A 439 102.75 20.73 -10.79
C LEU A 439 101.79 19.52 -10.86
N THR A 440 102.30 18.30 -10.71
CA THR A 440 101.47 17.09 -10.65
C THR A 440 100.58 17.04 -9.41
N SER A 441 101.04 17.49 -8.26
CA SER A 441 100.22 17.47 -7.03
C SER A 441 99.09 18.51 -7.08
N LYS A 442 99.37 19.72 -7.58
CA LYS A 442 98.36 20.76 -7.80
C LYS A 442 97.30 20.35 -8.83
N LYS A 443 97.68 19.65 -9.91
CA LYS A 443 96.72 19.13 -10.91
C LYS A 443 95.79 18.07 -10.32
N ARG A 444 96.31 17.13 -9.53
CA ARG A 444 95.47 16.12 -8.84
C ARG A 444 94.45 16.78 -7.90
N LEU A 445 94.88 17.76 -7.11
CA LEU A 445 93.98 18.55 -6.26
C LEU A 445 92.88 19.26 -7.08
N LEU A 446 93.22 19.77 -8.26
CA LEU A 446 92.27 20.44 -9.15
C LEU A 446 91.24 19.46 -9.75
N ASP A 447 91.68 18.26 -10.11
CA ASP A 447 90.83 17.18 -10.60
C ASP A 447 89.88 16.67 -9.51
N ASP A 448 90.37 16.51 -8.27
CA ASP A 448 89.56 16.11 -7.12
C ASP A 448 88.49 17.17 -6.80
N ILE A 449 88.87 18.46 -6.76
CA ILE A 449 87.93 19.57 -6.55
C ILE A 449 86.89 19.64 -7.67
N ASN A 450 87.27 19.44 -8.94
CA ASN A 450 86.33 19.41 -10.06
C ASN A 450 85.36 18.23 -9.97
N SER A 451 85.83 17.07 -9.50
CA SER A 451 84.98 15.89 -9.27
C SER A 451 83.93 16.16 -8.18
N GLU A 452 84.32 16.79 -7.07
CA GLU A 452 83.38 17.19 -6.02
C GLU A 452 82.42 18.28 -6.48
N LEU A 453 82.91 19.28 -7.23
CA LEU A 453 82.08 20.34 -7.82
C LEU A 453 81.00 19.76 -8.75
N ASN A 454 81.36 18.79 -9.58
CA ASN A 454 80.42 18.12 -10.48
C ASN A 454 79.38 17.28 -9.72
N LYS A 455 79.78 16.60 -8.64
CA LYS A 455 78.84 15.87 -7.77
C LYS A 455 77.85 16.83 -7.07
N ALA A 456 78.35 17.95 -6.55
CA ALA A 456 77.52 18.97 -5.92
C ALA A 456 76.55 19.60 -6.94
N SER A 457 77.04 19.94 -8.14
CA SER A 457 76.23 20.44 -9.27
C SER A 457 75.10 19.49 -9.67
N ALA A 458 75.39 18.19 -9.80
CA ALA A 458 74.39 17.18 -10.11
C ALA A 458 73.33 17.06 -9.00
N SER A 459 73.74 17.13 -7.74
CA SER A 459 72.84 17.11 -6.58
C SER A 459 71.91 18.34 -6.55
N VAL A 460 72.45 19.53 -6.79
CA VAL A 460 71.68 20.78 -6.90
C VAL A 460 70.63 20.68 -8.01
N THR A 461 71.03 20.21 -9.19
CA THR A 461 70.12 20.06 -10.34
C THR A 461 69.00 19.05 -10.05
N SER A 462 69.33 17.95 -9.36
CA SER A 462 68.36 16.94 -8.94
C SER A 462 67.35 17.50 -7.93
N ASN A 463 67.84 18.19 -6.90
CA ASN A 463 66.99 18.82 -5.89
C ASN A 463 66.10 19.92 -6.48
N GLN A 464 66.60 20.67 -7.46
CA GLN A 464 65.83 21.71 -8.15
C GLN A 464 64.68 21.12 -8.98
N ARG A 465 64.91 19.98 -9.64
CA ARG A 465 63.84 19.23 -10.32
C ARG A 465 62.82 18.66 -9.33
N GLN A 466 63.28 18.18 -8.17
CA GLN A 466 62.40 17.66 -7.13
C GLN A 466 61.52 18.76 -6.52
N LEU A 467 62.11 19.94 -6.27
CA LEU A 467 61.40 21.14 -5.79
C LEU A 467 60.29 21.54 -6.78
N GLN A 468 60.60 21.60 -8.07
CA GLN A 468 59.64 21.97 -9.10
C GLN A 468 58.44 20.99 -9.20
N LYS A 469 58.70 19.68 -9.02
CA LYS A 469 57.62 18.67 -8.96
C LYS A 469 56.76 18.83 -7.71
N SER A 470 57.36 19.11 -6.56
CA SER A 470 56.61 19.41 -5.33
C SER A 470 55.75 20.65 -5.48
N GLU A 471 56.28 21.73 -6.08
CA GLU A 471 55.51 22.97 -6.33
C GLU A 471 54.31 22.73 -7.27
N GLN A 472 54.46 21.93 -8.32
CA GLN A 472 53.34 21.54 -9.18
C GLN A 472 52.29 20.72 -8.42
N SER A 473 52.73 19.77 -7.60
CA SER A 473 51.85 18.95 -6.78
C SER A 473 51.08 19.80 -5.75
N ILE A 474 51.73 20.79 -5.13
CA ILE A 474 51.09 21.74 -4.20
C ILE A 474 49.99 22.52 -4.92
N LYS A 475 50.26 23.07 -6.12
CA LYS A 475 49.25 23.80 -6.90
C LYS A 475 48.04 22.93 -7.26
N GLU A 476 48.26 21.66 -7.60
CA GLU A 476 47.18 20.71 -7.86
C GLU A 476 46.35 20.44 -6.60
N TYR A 477 47.00 20.24 -5.45
CA TYR A 477 46.31 20.06 -4.17
C TYR A 477 45.53 21.31 -3.75
N GLU A 478 46.06 22.52 -3.93
CA GLU A 478 45.35 23.77 -3.67
C GLU A 478 44.13 23.95 -4.59
N ALA A 479 44.25 23.59 -5.86
CA ALA A 479 43.12 23.61 -6.80
C ALA A 479 42.02 22.61 -6.40
N ASN A 480 42.42 21.42 -5.94
CA ASN A 480 41.48 20.40 -5.44
C ASN A 480 40.83 20.81 -4.13
N LEU A 481 41.58 21.42 -3.20
CA LEU A 481 41.06 21.97 -1.95
C LEU A 481 39.98 23.01 -2.23
N ASN A 482 40.23 23.96 -3.13
CA ASN A 482 39.25 24.98 -3.54
C ASN A 482 37.99 24.37 -4.17
N LYS A 483 38.12 23.31 -4.98
CA LYS A 483 36.95 22.60 -5.54
C LYS A 483 36.14 21.90 -4.44
N ILE A 484 36.80 21.33 -3.44
CA ILE A 484 36.14 20.68 -2.31
C ILE A 484 35.42 21.73 -1.45
N LEU A 485 36.07 22.86 -1.13
CA LEU A 485 35.46 23.95 -0.37
C LEU A 485 34.19 24.47 -1.04
N LYS A 486 34.20 24.71 -2.36
CA LYS A 486 33.00 25.10 -3.11
C LYS A 486 31.88 24.06 -3.08
N LYS A 487 32.22 22.76 -3.01
CA LYS A 487 31.22 21.69 -2.87
C LYS A 487 30.62 21.69 -1.46
N ILE A 488 31.44 21.90 -0.43
CA ILE A 488 30.98 22.00 0.96
C ILE A 488 29.99 23.16 1.09
N GLU A 489 30.33 24.34 0.59
CA GLU A 489 29.46 25.52 0.61
C GLU A 489 28.10 25.28 -0.10
N ASN A 490 28.13 24.61 -1.26
CA ASN A 490 26.91 24.19 -1.95
C ASN A 490 26.07 23.18 -1.16
N PHE A 491 26.70 22.26 -0.45
CA PHE A 491 26.00 21.29 0.40
C PHE A 491 25.42 21.94 1.65
N GLU A 492 26.11 22.92 2.24
CA GLU A 492 25.61 23.71 3.36
C GLU A 492 24.38 24.54 2.95
N GLN A 493 24.40 25.20 1.80
CA GLN A 493 23.21 25.89 1.28
C GLN A 493 22.03 24.93 1.04
N LYS A 494 22.29 23.76 0.46
CA LYS A 494 21.23 22.75 0.26
C LYS A 494 20.67 22.24 1.58
N LYS A 495 21.52 22.04 2.58
CA LYS A 495 21.10 21.63 3.92
C LYS A 495 20.22 22.71 4.57
N GLN A 496 20.63 23.98 4.49
CA GLN A 496 19.85 25.11 5.01
C GLN A 496 18.46 25.16 4.36
N ASN A 497 18.38 25.05 3.03
CA ASN A 497 17.10 25.07 2.31
C ASN A 497 16.18 23.89 2.71
N LEU A 498 16.74 22.69 2.89
CA LEU A 498 15.98 21.53 3.36
C LEU A 498 15.50 21.70 4.81
N GLU A 499 16.29 22.32 5.68
CA GLU A 499 15.87 22.65 7.05
C GLU A 499 14.74 23.68 7.06
N ASP A 500 14.77 24.68 6.18
CA ASP A 500 13.72 25.68 6.00
C ASP A 500 12.42 25.07 5.41
N GLU A 501 12.53 24.10 4.51
CA GLU A 501 11.37 23.36 3.99
C GLU A 501 10.76 22.45 5.06
N MET A 502 11.59 21.72 5.80
CA MET A 502 11.14 20.85 6.89
C MET A 502 10.43 21.65 8.01
N THR A 503 10.90 22.85 8.34
CA THR A 503 10.25 23.70 9.35
C THR A 503 8.88 24.19 8.87
N LYS A 504 8.76 24.64 7.61
CA LYS A 504 7.46 25.02 7.03
C LYS A 504 6.47 23.86 7.01
N GLU A 505 6.93 22.66 6.66
CA GLU A 505 6.08 21.48 6.60
C GLU A 505 5.62 21.02 7.99
N LYS A 506 6.49 21.12 9.00
CA LYS A 506 6.11 20.92 10.42
C LYS A 506 5.06 21.92 10.89
N GLU A 507 5.21 23.20 10.57
CA GLU A 507 4.21 24.23 10.92
C GLU A 507 2.87 23.98 10.24
N ALA A 508 2.87 23.52 8.98
CA ALA A 508 1.65 23.15 8.27
C ALA A 508 0.97 21.94 8.91
N LEU A 509 1.75 20.91 9.29
CA LEU A 509 1.25 19.71 9.94
C LEU A 509 0.64 20.03 11.31
N GLN A 510 1.28 20.89 12.10
CA GLN A 510 0.74 21.33 13.40
C GLN A 510 -0.57 22.12 13.27
N LYS A 511 -0.72 22.95 12.22
CA LYS A 511 -2.00 23.62 11.93
C LYS A 511 -3.10 22.62 11.59
N LEU A 512 -2.78 21.62 10.76
CA LEU A 512 -3.71 20.57 10.36
C LEU A 512 -4.14 19.68 11.55
N GLU A 513 -3.21 19.39 12.47
CA GLU A 513 -3.52 18.67 13.72
C GLU A 513 -4.48 19.46 14.60
N ASN A 514 -4.26 20.77 14.76
CA ASN A 514 -5.16 21.64 15.53
C ASN A 514 -6.56 21.72 14.88
N GLU A 515 -6.63 21.89 13.56
CA GLU A 515 -7.92 21.90 12.83
C GLU A 515 -8.67 20.56 12.95
N ASN A 516 -7.94 19.45 12.97
CA ASN A 516 -8.52 18.12 13.14
C ASN A 516 -9.01 17.90 14.58
N ALA A 517 -8.28 18.41 15.57
CA ALA A 517 -8.71 18.41 16.98
C ALA A 517 -10.01 19.21 17.18
N ASP A 518 -10.07 20.44 16.64
CA ASP A 518 -11.27 21.29 16.66
C ASP A 518 -12.46 20.61 15.98
N SER A 519 -12.21 19.93 14.85
CA SER A 519 -13.24 19.18 14.12
C SER A 519 -13.75 17.97 14.90
N CYS A 520 -12.86 17.27 15.61
CA CYS A 520 -13.24 16.16 16.48
C CYS A 520 -14.08 16.63 17.68
N GLU A 521 -13.78 17.78 18.27
CA GLU A 521 -14.61 18.36 19.33
C GLU A 521 -16.00 18.75 18.83
N LYS A 522 -16.08 19.40 17.66
CA LYS A 522 -17.36 19.71 17.00
C LYS A 522 -18.18 18.44 16.73
N LEU A 523 -17.54 17.36 16.28
CA LEU A 523 -18.21 16.07 16.06
C LEU A 523 -18.70 15.42 17.35
N LYS A 524 -17.98 15.57 18.47
CA LYS A 524 -18.45 15.10 19.77
C LYS A 524 -19.70 15.86 20.22
N HIS A 525 -19.67 17.19 20.17
CA HIS A 525 -20.84 18.00 20.50
C HIS A 525 -22.05 17.69 19.61
N LEU A 526 -21.84 17.54 18.30
CA LEU A 526 -22.91 17.18 17.39
C LEU A 526 -23.51 15.79 17.69
N LYS A 527 -22.69 14.82 18.11
CA LYS A 527 -23.18 13.50 18.54
C LYS A 527 -24.00 13.59 19.83
N GLU A 528 -23.57 14.38 20.81
CA GLU A 528 -24.32 14.61 22.04
C GLU A 528 -25.66 15.27 21.76
N ASP A 529 -25.70 16.23 20.83
CA ASP A 529 -26.94 16.90 20.43
C ASP A 529 -27.88 15.96 19.68
N ILE A 530 -27.37 15.10 18.79
CA ILE A 530 -28.17 14.06 18.13
C ILE A 530 -28.78 13.11 19.17
N GLN A 531 -28.02 12.67 20.17
CA GLN A 531 -28.54 11.80 21.22
C GLN A 531 -29.65 12.46 22.04
N LYS A 532 -29.51 13.76 22.36
CA LYS A 532 -30.57 14.53 23.03
C LYS A 532 -31.82 14.62 22.15
N LEU A 533 -31.65 14.97 20.88
CA LEU A 533 -32.74 15.04 19.90
C LEU A 533 -33.47 13.70 19.73
N ASP A 534 -32.74 12.58 19.68
CA ASP A 534 -33.34 11.25 19.60
C ASP A 534 -34.16 10.92 20.85
N SER A 535 -33.65 11.27 22.05
CA SER A 535 -34.37 11.08 23.30
C SER A 535 -35.65 11.93 23.37
N ASP A 536 -35.59 13.18 22.89
CA ASP A 536 -36.74 14.08 22.78
C ASP A 536 -37.74 13.56 21.74
N HIS A 537 -37.25 13.01 20.63
CA HIS A 537 -38.10 12.41 19.61
C HIS A 537 -38.83 11.18 20.15
N GLU A 538 -38.18 10.32 20.93
CA GLU A 538 -38.84 9.19 21.59
C GLU A 538 -39.90 9.61 22.60
N THR A 539 -39.63 10.63 23.43
CA THR A 539 -40.60 11.13 24.41
C THR A 539 -41.81 11.76 23.73
N ASN A 540 -41.59 12.58 22.69
CA ASN A 540 -42.66 13.15 21.89
C ASN A 540 -43.48 12.09 21.15
N ARG A 541 -42.84 11.02 20.65
CA ARG A 541 -43.53 9.89 20.04
C ARG A 541 -44.43 9.16 21.03
N LYS A 542 -43.99 8.97 22.28
CA LYS A 542 -44.82 8.40 23.36
C LYS A 542 -46.04 9.27 23.66
N ARG A 543 -45.84 10.59 23.81
CA ARG A 543 -46.92 11.56 24.02
C ARG A 543 -47.94 11.57 22.87
N MET A 544 -47.48 11.53 21.63
CA MET A 544 -48.35 11.41 20.46
C MET A 544 -49.23 10.16 20.51
N LEU A 545 -48.66 9.04 20.97
CA LEU A 545 -49.38 7.77 21.08
C LEU A 545 -50.43 7.81 22.19
N GLU A 546 -50.11 8.42 23.33
CA GLU A 546 -51.06 8.67 24.43
C GLU A 546 -52.22 9.56 24.00
N ILE A 547 -51.94 10.69 23.35
CA ILE A 547 -52.96 11.60 22.83
C ILE A 547 -53.85 10.87 21.82
N LYS A 548 -53.26 10.05 20.94
CA LYS A 548 -54.03 9.27 19.96
C LYS A 548 -54.98 8.28 20.63
N LEU A 549 -54.53 7.58 21.68
CA LEU A 549 -55.39 6.69 22.48
C LEU A 549 -56.52 7.46 23.18
N GLN A 550 -56.24 8.68 23.67
CA GLN A 550 -57.28 9.54 24.26
C GLN A 550 -58.31 9.96 23.21
N ILE A 551 -57.88 10.33 22.00
CA ILE A 551 -58.78 10.65 20.87
C ILE A 551 -59.63 9.43 20.49
N ASP A 552 -59.05 8.24 20.42
CA ASP A 552 -59.78 7.01 20.11
C ASP A 552 -60.83 6.68 21.20
N SER A 553 -60.49 6.90 22.48
CA SER A 553 -61.44 6.75 23.59
C SER A 553 -62.59 7.76 23.52
N ILE A 554 -62.29 9.03 23.24
CA ILE A 554 -63.30 10.08 23.12
C ILE A 554 -64.19 9.83 21.89
N SER A 555 -63.61 9.47 20.74
CA SER A 555 -64.38 9.16 19.54
C SER A 555 -65.29 7.95 19.72
N SER A 556 -64.85 6.91 20.44
CA SER A 556 -65.71 5.78 20.83
C SER A 556 -66.86 6.22 21.75
N LYS A 557 -66.60 7.12 22.72
CA LYS A 557 -67.67 7.70 23.55
C LYS A 557 -68.66 8.50 22.72
N VAL A 558 -68.18 9.36 21.81
CA VAL A 558 -69.03 10.14 20.89
C VAL A 558 -69.89 9.20 20.06
N HIS A 559 -69.30 8.18 19.45
CA HIS A 559 -70.04 7.19 18.64
C HIS A 559 -71.11 6.44 19.44
N ASN A 560 -70.82 6.07 20.69
CA ASN A 560 -71.79 5.45 21.59
C ASN A 560 -72.94 6.41 21.93
N TYR A 561 -72.65 7.68 22.19
CA TYR A 561 -73.68 8.68 22.47
C TYR A 561 -74.52 9.01 21.23
N GLU A 562 -73.90 9.10 20.04
CA GLU A 562 -74.62 9.27 18.77
C GLU A 562 -75.55 8.08 18.48
N SER A 563 -75.10 6.85 18.74
CA SER A 563 -75.93 5.65 18.56
C SER A 563 -77.10 5.63 19.54
N LYS A 564 -76.88 6.02 20.80
CA LYS A 564 -77.96 6.19 21.80
C LYS A 564 -78.93 7.30 21.39
N ALA A 565 -78.44 8.43 20.89
CA ALA A 565 -79.29 9.51 20.41
C ALA A 565 -80.16 9.05 19.23
N LYS A 566 -79.60 8.31 18.27
CA LYS A 566 -80.36 7.70 17.16
C LYS A 566 -81.40 6.69 17.64
N HIS A 567 -81.07 5.87 18.63
CA HIS A 567 -82.01 4.91 19.20
C HIS A 567 -83.19 5.61 19.88
N ILE A 568 -82.91 6.61 20.74
CA ILE A 568 -83.93 7.41 21.40
C ILE A 568 -84.77 8.18 20.38
N GLN A 569 -84.15 8.74 19.34
CA GLN A 569 -84.89 9.39 18.25
C GLN A 569 -85.83 8.41 17.55
N GLY A 570 -85.38 7.17 17.29
CA GLY A 570 -86.22 6.13 16.72
C GLY A 570 -87.37 5.68 17.64
N GLU A 571 -87.17 5.66 18.95
CA GLU A 571 -88.24 5.42 19.94
C GLU A 571 -89.23 6.59 19.99
N MET A 572 -88.74 7.83 19.91
CA MET A 572 -89.59 9.02 19.85
C MET A 572 -90.43 9.06 18.59
N ASP A 573 -89.87 8.69 17.43
CA ASP A 573 -90.60 8.64 16.16
C ASP A 573 -91.72 7.57 16.17
N GLN A 574 -91.65 6.57 17.06
CA GLN A 574 -92.68 5.55 17.25
C GLN A 574 -93.80 5.97 18.22
N LEU A 575 -93.60 7.05 18.99
CA LEU A 575 -94.60 7.55 19.94
C LEU A 575 -95.62 8.42 19.19
N VAL A 576 -96.87 7.98 19.22
CA VAL A 576 -97.97 8.67 18.55
C VAL A 576 -99.09 8.92 19.53
N HIS A 577 -99.58 10.15 19.58
CA HIS A 577 -100.71 10.52 20.43
C HIS A 577 -102.00 10.02 19.77
N ARG A 578 -102.75 9.19 20.50
CA ARG A 578 -104.03 8.65 20.04
C ARG A 578 -105.14 9.31 20.84
N SER A 579 -105.99 10.06 20.16
CA SER A 579 -107.17 10.70 20.71
C SER A 579 -108.42 10.18 20.01
N PHE A 580 -109.56 10.20 20.70
CA PHE A 580 -110.86 9.86 20.14
C PHE A 580 -111.73 11.11 20.16
N ASP A 581 -112.27 11.50 19.01
CA ASP A 581 -113.19 12.63 18.94
C ASP A 581 -114.58 12.24 19.47
N GLU A 582 -115.46 13.20 19.77
CA GLU A 582 -116.82 13.00 20.36
C GLU A 582 -117.77 12.10 19.53
N THR A 583 -117.34 11.65 18.35
CA THR A 583 -118.07 10.71 17.47
C THR A 583 -117.43 9.31 17.37
N GLY A 584 -116.37 9.04 18.15
CA GLY A 584 -115.72 7.73 18.24
C GLY A 584 -114.74 7.38 17.11
N LYS A 585 -114.31 8.34 16.29
CA LYS A 585 -113.24 8.14 15.29
C LYS A 585 -111.87 8.43 15.92
N GLU A 586 -110.93 7.52 15.69
CA GLU A 586 -109.55 7.61 16.19
C GLU A 586 -108.75 8.61 15.33
N THR A 587 -108.21 9.63 15.98
CA THR A 587 -107.25 10.57 15.40
C THR A 587 -105.85 10.27 15.95
N VAL A 588 -104.87 10.21 15.03
CA VAL A 588 -103.50 9.77 15.32
C VAL A 588 -102.56 10.93 14.95
N GLU A 589 -102.06 11.64 15.96
CA GLU A 589 -101.14 12.77 15.79
C GLU A 589 -99.71 12.43 16.25
N PRO A 590 -98.66 12.70 15.44
CA PRO A 590 -97.28 12.48 15.85
C PRO A 590 -96.86 13.45 16.95
N ILE A 591 -96.24 12.94 18.01
CA ILE A 591 -95.75 13.76 19.13
C ILE A 591 -94.51 14.54 18.66
N LYS A 592 -94.56 15.87 18.76
CA LYS A 592 -93.41 16.73 18.43
C LYS A 592 -92.34 16.64 19.54
N PRO A 593 -91.06 16.47 19.19
CA PRO A 593 -89.99 16.46 20.20
C PRO A 593 -89.84 17.84 20.87
N PRO A 594 -89.52 17.89 22.18
CA PRO A 594 -89.33 19.14 22.90
C PRO A 594 -88.09 19.89 22.39
N SER A 595 -88.15 21.22 22.44
CA SER A 595 -87.05 22.08 22.01
C SER A 595 -85.87 22.03 23.00
N PRO A 596 -84.64 22.40 22.57
CA PRO A 596 -83.45 22.39 23.44
C PRO A 596 -83.59 23.25 24.72
N ASP A 597 -84.37 24.34 24.66
CA ASP A 597 -84.64 25.22 25.81
C ASP A 597 -85.64 24.60 26.79
N GLU A 598 -86.60 23.80 26.31
CA GLU A 598 -87.54 23.05 27.16
C GLU A 598 -86.84 21.88 27.86
N LEU A 599 -85.87 21.23 27.19
CA LEU A 599 -85.02 20.16 27.74
C LEU A 599 -84.18 20.58 28.97
N GLN A 600 -83.80 21.86 29.08
CA GLN A 600 -83.09 22.38 30.26
C GLN A 600 -83.98 22.52 31.51
N GLY A 601 -85.30 22.71 31.33
CA GLY A 601 -86.26 22.81 32.44
C GLY A 601 -86.68 21.45 33.03
N TYR A 602 -86.41 20.36 32.31
CA TYR A 602 -86.81 19.01 32.69
C TYR A 602 -85.80 18.37 33.66
N GLN A 603 -86.23 18.13 34.90
CA GLN A 603 -85.46 17.35 35.86
C GLN A 603 -85.75 15.86 35.66
N ARG A 604 -84.75 15.09 35.24
CA ARG A 604 -84.87 13.64 34.93
C ARG A 604 -85.52 12.82 36.05
N GLN A 605 -85.23 13.15 37.31
CA GLN A 605 -85.85 12.48 38.47
C GLN A 605 -87.35 12.75 38.57
N LYS A 606 -87.80 14.00 38.43
CA LYS A 606 -89.23 14.33 38.49
C LYS A 606 -90.04 13.67 37.37
N ILE A 607 -89.49 13.60 36.16
CA ILE A 607 -90.17 12.92 35.03
C ILE A 607 -90.25 11.42 35.29
N HIS A 608 -89.20 10.82 35.85
CA HIS A 608 -89.21 9.40 36.19
C HIS A 608 -90.26 9.09 37.26
N ASP A 609 -90.37 9.94 38.28
CA ASP A 609 -91.38 9.80 39.34
C ASP A 609 -92.81 9.97 38.78
N GLN A 610 -93.03 10.93 37.86
CA GLN A 610 -94.32 11.12 37.18
C GLN A 610 -94.71 9.95 36.27
N ILE A 611 -93.75 9.40 35.50
CA ILE A 611 -93.99 8.21 34.67
C ILE A 611 -94.38 7.03 35.57
N LYS A 612 -93.71 6.88 36.72
CA LYS A 612 -93.98 5.82 37.68
C LYS A 612 -95.36 5.99 38.32
N GLU A 613 -95.74 7.21 38.71
CA GLU A 613 -97.10 7.51 39.18
C GLU A 613 -98.17 7.16 38.14
N VAL A 614 -97.96 7.50 36.85
CA VAL A 614 -98.91 7.18 35.77
C VAL A 614 -98.97 5.68 35.50
N GLN A 615 -97.86 4.96 35.55
CA GLN A 615 -97.82 3.50 35.43
C GLN A 615 -98.55 2.82 36.59
N ASP A 616 -98.30 3.26 37.83
CA ASP A 616 -99.00 2.78 39.02
C ASP A 616 -100.52 3.09 38.94
N HIS A 617 -100.90 4.24 38.36
CA HIS A 617 -102.30 4.58 38.10
C HIS A 617 -102.95 3.67 37.05
N LEU A 618 -102.25 3.37 35.95
CA LEU A 618 -102.71 2.45 34.91
C LEU A 618 -102.87 1.02 35.43
N ASP A 619 -101.95 0.55 36.27
CA ASP A 619 -102.04 -0.79 36.88
C ASP A 619 -103.16 -0.89 37.93
N SER A 620 -103.54 0.24 38.55
CA SER A 620 -104.68 0.32 39.49
C SER A 620 -106.05 0.34 38.80
N LEU A 621 -106.11 0.78 37.54
CA LEU A 621 -107.29 0.74 36.70
C LEU A 621 -107.53 -0.71 36.23
N LYS A 622 -108.26 -1.49 37.02
CA LYS A 622 -108.86 -2.75 36.55
C LYS A 622 -110.21 -2.43 35.88
N PRO A 623 -110.30 -2.34 34.55
CA PRO A 623 -111.56 -2.08 33.89
C PRO A 623 -112.54 -3.23 34.21
N ASP A 624 -113.75 -2.88 34.65
CA ASP A 624 -114.80 -3.85 34.94
C ASP A 624 -115.39 -4.34 33.61
N LEU A 625 -114.78 -5.39 33.05
CA LEU A 625 -115.12 -5.96 31.75
C LEU A 625 -116.58 -6.46 31.68
N GLY A 626 -117.23 -6.70 32.84
CA GLY A 626 -118.65 -7.09 32.92
C GLY A 626 -119.63 -5.96 32.56
N ALA A 627 -119.28 -4.69 32.76
CA ALA A 627 -120.12 -3.55 32.41
C ALA A 627 -120.10 -3.25 30.90
N ILE A 628 -118.99 -3.58 30.21
CA ILE A 628 -118.84 -3.43 28.76
C ILE A 628 -119.66 -4.51 28.03
N ASP A 629 -119.67 -5.75 28.52
CA ASP A 629 -120.48 -6.84 27.96
C ASP A 629 -122.01 -6.62 28.16
N GLN A 630 -122.42 -5.94 29.24
CA GLN A 630 -123.83 -5.56 29.45
C GLN A 630 -124.28 -4.40 28.54
N TYR A 631 -123.37 -3.52 28.12
CA TYR A 631 -123.65 -2.46 27.15
C TYR A 631 -123.88 -3.03 25.74
N TYR A 632 -123.09 -4.04 25.33
CA TYR A 632 -123.28 -4.72 24.04
C TYR A 632 -124.56 -5.59 23.95
N LYS A 633 -125.20 -5.95 25.07
CA LYS A 633 -126.48 -6.68 25.08
C LYS A 633 -127.73 -5.78 25.10
N LYS A 634 -127.57 -4.46 25.18
CA LYS A 634 -128.69 -3.48 25.17
C LYS A 634 -128.73 -2.60 23.91
N VAL A 635 -127.89 -2.91 22.91
CA VAL A 635 -127.88 -2.31 21.58
C VAL A 635 -128.35 -3.34 20.55
#